data_AF-A0A945ULG7-F1
#
_entry.id   AF-A0A945ULG7-F1
#
_cell.length_a   1.000
_cell.length_b   1.000
_cell.length_c   1.000
_cell.angle_alpha   90.00
_cell.angle_beta   90.00
_cell.angle_gamma   90.00
#
_symmetry.space_group_name_H-M   'P 1'
#
loop_
_entity.id
_entity.type
_entity.pdbx_description
1 polymer ?
#
loop_
_entity_poly.entity_id
_entity_poly.type
_entity_poly.pdbx_seq_one_letter_code
_entity_poly.pdbx_strand_id
1 'polypeptide(L)'
;MSIRQDILPVTAVEDRSLAMAWRAGFGQLDGRELLAAMIWRAFPGRIALVSSFGAEAAVLLSMLADIDRHVPIIFLDTGKHFPETLTYRDVLIKRFGFSDVRNIEPDVESLRAGDPSGELWRRDPDQCCHLRKVLPLRRALAPFQAWITGRKRFHGADRAVLPTVEYVGDQVKVNPLANWTPDQVETAFRTAGLPAHPLIAEGYPSIGCATCTRRAGGGPGSRDGRWAGSDKNECGIHQPGGPRM
;
A
#
# COMPACT_ATOMS: atom_id res chain seq x y z
N MET A 1 11.24 -28.42 14.12
CA MET A 1 11.95 -27.86 15.29
C MET A 1 11.16 -26.64 15.74
N SER A 2 10.60 -26.70 16.94
CA SER A 2 9.53 -25.82 17.44
C SER A 2 10.07 -24.46 17.86
N ILE A 3 9.70 -23.40 17.15
CA ILE A 3 9.88 -22.01 17.61
C ILE A 3 8.52 -21.54 18.14
N ARG A 4 8.07 -22.16 19.23
CA ARG A 4 7.11 -21.56 20.15
C ARG A 4 7.94 -21.00 21.30
N GLN A 5 8.43 -19.78 21.14
CA GLN A 5 8.93 -18.99 22.26
C GLN A 5 8.01 -17.79 22.41
N ASP A 6 7.60 -17.59 23.66
CA ASP A 6 6.50 -16.77 24.13
C ASP A 6 6.67 -15.32 23.72
N ILE A 7 5.75 -14.82 22.90
CA ILE A 7 5.55 -13.39 22.70
C ILE A 7 4.18 -13.07 23.26
N LEU A 8 4.16 -12.15 24.21
CA LEU A 8 2.97 -11.68 24.92
C LEU A 8 1.86 -11.31 23.92
N PRO A 9 0.59 -11.66 24.22
CA PRO A 9 -0.54 -11.28 23.38
C PRO A 9 -0.57 -9.76 23.19
N VAL A 10 -0.74 -9.33 21.94
CA VAL A 10 -0.79 -7.92 21.56
C VAL A 10 -2.12 -7.32 22.01
N THR A 11 -2.16 -6.88 23.27
CA THR A 11 -3.07 -5.84 23.72
C THR A 11 -2.54 -4.49 23.26
N ALA A 12 -3.44 -3.53 23.03
CA ALA A 12 -3.24 -2.26 22.34
C ALA A 12 -1.86 -1.61 22.53
N VAL A 13 -1.33 -1.05 21.44
CA VAL A 13 -0.05 -0.33 21.38
C VAL A 13 -0.16 1.00 22.15
N GLU A 14 -0.23 0.93 23.47
CA GLU A 14 -0.23 2.12 24.33
C GLU A 14 1.15 2.38 24.95
N ASP A 15 2.08 1.41 24.87
CA ASP A 15 3.38 1.49 25.54
C ASP A 15 4.55 1.70 24.56
N ARG A 16 5.28 2.81 24.75
CA ARG A 16 6.55 3.13 24.04
C ARG A 16 7.59 2.02 24.21
N SER A 17 7.58 1.28 25.32
CA SER A 17 8.48 0.16 25.58
C SER A 17 8.21 -1.02 24.62
N LEU A 18 6.93 -1.31 24.37
CA LEU A 18 6.48 -2.33 23.42
C LEU A 18 6.84 -1.90 21.99
N ALA A 19 6.68 -0.61 21.69
CA ALA A 19 7.03 -0.06 20.38
C ALA A 19 8.54 -0.20 20.05
N MET A 20 9.39 0.00 21.05
CA MET A 20 10.85 -0.22 20.96
C MET A 20 11.21 -1.71 20.87
N ALA A 21 10.59 -2.57 21.68
CA ALA A 21 10.81 -4.02 21.63
C ALA A 21 10.43 -4.62 20.26
N TRP A 22 9.35 -4.13 19.65
CA TRP A 22 8.92 -4.51 18.30
C TRP A 22 9.87 -4.02 17.22
N ARG A 23 10.35 -2.78 17.31
CA ARG A 23 11.39 -2.27 16.40
C ARG A 23 12.69 -3.06 16.52
N ALA A 24 13.07 -3.46 17.73
CA ALA A 24 14.24 -4.31 17.94
C ALA A 24 14.04 -5.73 17.38
N GLY A 25 12.84 -6.31 17.52
CA GLY A 25 12.54 -7.68 17.09
C GLY A 25 12.22 -7.84 15.59
N PHE A 26 11.53 -6.88 14.98
CA PHE A 26 11.07 -6.96 13.58
C PHE A 26 11.67 -5.88 12.67
N GLY A 27 12.27 -4.82 13.22
CA GLY A 27 12.76 -3.68 12.42
C GLY A 27 13.90 -4.03 11.47
N GLN A 28 14.62 -5.13 11.76
CA GLN A 28 15.68 -5.68 10.90
C GLN A 28 15.17 -6.61 9.81
N LEU A 29 13.91 -7.08 9.91
CA LEU A 29 13.32 -7.94 8.89
C LEU A 29 12.76 -7.10 7.74
N ASP A 30 12.77 -7.67 6.55
CA ASP A 30 12.06 -7.15 5.38
C ASP A 30 11.50 -8.28 4.51
N GLY A 31 10.90 -7.92 3.38
CA GLY A 31 10.38 -8.85 2.38
C GLY A 31 9.42 -9.90 2.95
N ARG A 32 9.67 -11.16 2.59
CA ARG A 32 8.84 -12.31 2.97
C ARG A 32 8.88 -12.59 4.47
N GLU A 33 10.04 -12.42 5.11
CA GLU A 33 10.21 -12.72 6.54
C GLU A 33 9.40 -11.77 7.42
N LEU A 34 9.49 -10.46 7.15
CA LEU A 34 8.67 -9.47 7.86
C LEU A 34 7.19 -9.72 7.62
N LEU A 35 6.81 -9.97 6.36
CA LEU A 35 5.41 -10.19 5.98
C LEU A 35 4.81 -11.40 6.71
N ALA A 36 5.51 -12.54 6.71
CA ALA A 36 5.05 -13.75 7.38
C ALA A 36 4.98 -13.58 8.91
N ALA A 37 5.96 -12.91 9.52
CA ALA A 37 5.95 -12.64 10.94
C ALA A 37 4.76 -11.76 11.36
N MET A 38 4.47 -10.72 10.58
CA MET A 38 3.35 -9.82 10.85
C MET A 38 2.00 -10.50 10.68
N ILE A 39 1.84 -11.33 9.65
CA ILE A 39 0.58 -12.05 9.38
C ILE A 39 0.34 -13.15 10.42
N TRP A 40 1.30 -14.03 10.65
CA TRP A 40 1.04 -15.25 11.42
C TRP A 40 1.28 -15.13 12.92
N ARG A 41 2.15 -14.21 13.34
CA ARG A 41 2.57 -14.10 14.75
C ARG A 41 2.03 -12.84 15.40
N ALA A 42 2.22 -11.69 14.76
CA ALA A 42 1.93 -10.40 15.37
C ALA A 42 0.44 -10.01 15.26
N PHE A 43 -0.17 -10.18 14.08
CA PHE A 43 -1.55 -9.77 13.81
C PHE A 43 -2.40 -10.84 13.11
N PRO A 44 -2.44 -12.10 13.60
CA PRO A 44 -3.27 -13.14 13.00
C PRO A 44 -4.73 -12.69 12.93
N GLY A 45 -5.29 -12.69 11.72
CA GLY A 45 -6.67 -12.25 11.44
C GLY A 45 -6.96 -10.75 11.64
N ARG A 46 -5.97 -9.93 12.01
CA ARG A 46 -6.13 -8.50 12.35
C ARG A 46 -5.27 -7.57 11.48
N ILE A 47 -4.79 -8.05 10.34
CA ILE A 47 -3.98 -7.30 9.38
C ILE A 47 -4.59 -7.38 7.97
N ALA A 48 -4.49 -6.28 7.22
CA ALA A 48 -4.89 -6.22 5.81
C ALA A 48 -3.76 -5.69 4.93
N LEU A 49 -3.73 -6.07 3.65
CA LEU A 49 -2.88 -5.44 2.65
C LEU A 49 -3.63 -4.29 1.99
N VAL A 50 -3.04 -3.09 1.95
CA VAL A 50 -3.54 -1.99 1.12
C VAL A 50 -2.76 -1.98 -0.20
N SER A 51 -3.43 -2.30 -1.30
CA SER A 51 -2.81 -2.37 -2.63
C SER A 51 -3.50 -1.42 -3.59
N SER A 52 -2.71 -0.65 -4.34
CA SER A 52 -3.22 0.13 -5.48
C SER A 52 -3.22 -0.66 -6.79
N PHE A 53 -2.71 -1.90 -6.78
CA PHE A 53 -2.44 -2.70 -7.99
C PHE A 53 -1.62 -1.93 -9.04
N GLY A 54 -0.72 -1.06 -8.59
CA GLY A 54 0.16 -0.28 -9.46
C GLY A 54 1.31 -1.11 -10.05
N ALA A 55 2.21 -0.41 -10.74
CA ALA A 55 3.36 -0.95 -11.47
C ALA A 55 4.04 -2.16 -10.81
N GLU A 56 4.41 -2.03 -9.54
CA GLU A 56 5.21 -3.01 -8.80
C GLU A 56 4.39 -3.83 -7.79
N ALA A 57 3.06 -3.66 -7.76
CA ALA A 57 2.21 -4.28 -6.74
C ALA A 57 2.24 -5.81 -6.79
N ALA A 58 2.46 -6.39 -7.98
CA ALA A 58 2.52 -7.84 -8.17
C ALA A 58 3.56 -8.53 -7.29
N VAL A 59 4.68 -7.87 -6.96
CA VAL A 59 5.73 -8.46 -6.10
C VAL A 59 5.19 -8.76 -4.71
N LEU A 60 4.57 -7.76 -4.07
CA LEU A 60 4.05 -7.93 -2.72
C LEU A 60 2.83 -8.86 -2.70
N LEU A 61 1.99 -8.79 -3.74
CA LEU A 61 0.84 -9.69 -3.90
C LEU A 61 1.30 -11.13 -4.08
N SER A 62 2.34 -11.40 -4.87
CA SER A 62 2.89 -12.75 -5.03
C SER A 62 3.40 -13.31 -3.71
N MET A 63 4.13 -12.51 -2.92
CA MET A 63 4.58 -12.94 -1.59
C MET A 63 3.40 -13.21 -0.65
N LEU A 64 2.36 -12.36 -0.69
CA LEU A 64 1.17 -12.56 0.12
C LEU A 64 0.47 -13.87 -0.24
N ALA A 65 0.31 -14.16 -1.54
CA ALA A 65 -0.33 -15.37 -2.03
C ALA A 65 0.37 -16.65 -1.55
N ASP A 66 1.71 -16.63 -1.51
CA ASP A 66 2.51 -17.74 -1.00
C ASP A 66 2.43 -17.92 0.52
N ILE A 67 2.09 -16.86 1.26
CA ILE A 67 2.02 -16.86 2.72
C ILE A 67 0.61 -17.18 3.18
N ASP A 68 -0.37 -16.38 2.74
CA ASP A 68 -1.78 -16.52 3.06
C ASP A 68 -2.65 -15.74 2.06
N ARG A 69 -3.38 -16.48 1.21
CA ARG A 69 -4.32 -15.93 0.22
C ARG A 69 -5.64 -15.42 0.81
N HIS A 70 -5.86 -15.63 2.10
CA HIS A 70 -7.06 -15.22 2.83
C HIS A 70 -6.89 -13.90 3.57
N VAL A 71 -5.66 -13.35 3.64
CA VAL A 71 -5.43 -12.01 4.18
C VAL A 71 -6.23 -11.00 3.34
N PRO A 72 -7.07 -10.15 3.97
CA PRO A 72 -7.89 -9.19 3.24
C PRO A 72 -7.02 -8.19 2.46
N ILE A 73 -7.38 -7.95 1.21
CA ILE A 73 -6.75 -6.93 0.36
C ILE A 73 -7.73 -5.78 0.17
N ILE A 74 -7.35 -4.60 0.64
CA ILE A 74 -8.10 -3.36 0.48
C ILE A 74 -7.61 -2.65 -0.78
N PHE A 75 -8.51 -2.47 -1.74
CA PHE A 75 -8.34 -1.63 -2.91
C PHE A 75 -9.21 -0.37 -2.77
N LEU A 76 -8.60 0.81 -2.85
CA LEU A 76 -9.35 2.07 -2.88
C LEU A 76 -9.79 2.35 -4.31
N ASP A 77 -11.05 2.08 -4.62
CA ASP A 77 -11.62 2.44 -5.91
C ASP A 77 -12.01 3.92 -5.89
N THR A 78 -11.15 4.73 -6.49
CA THR A 78 -11.33 6.19 -6.49
C THR A 78 -12.37 6.65 -7.49
N GLY A 79 -12.83 5.78 -8.40
CA GLY A 79 -13.59 6.16 -9.59
C GLY A 79 -12.79 6.97 -10.62
N LYS A 80 -11.45 7.07 -10.45
CA LYS A 80 -10.54 7.85 -11.30
C LYS A 80 -9.33 7.03 -11.76
N HIS A 81 -9.41 5.71 -11.71
CA HIS A 81 -8.33 4.81 -12.14
C HIS A 81 -8.26 4.69 -13.67
N PHE A 82 -7.12 4.25 -14.17
CA PHE A 82 -7.02 3.74 -15.53
C PHE A 82 -7.83 2.43 -15.65
N PRO A 83 -8.59 2.21 -16.74
CA PRO A 83 -9.23 0.92 -17.01
C PRO A 83 -8.24 -0.25 -16.99
N GLU A 84 -7.02 -0.01 -17.42
CA GLU A 84 -5.91 -0.96 -17.41
C GLU A 84 -5.54 -1.40 -15.99
N THR A 85 -5.60 -0.50 -15.01
CA THR A 85 -5.34 -0.83 -13.60
C THR A 85 -6.43 -1.72 -13.02
N LEU A 86 -7.70 -1.49 -13.39
CA LEU A 86 -8.82 -2.35 -12.96
C LEU A 86 -8.71 -3.75 -13.59
N THR A 87 -8.37 -3.81 -14.88
CA THR A 87 -8.13 -5.07 -15.59
C THR A 87 -6.94 -5.83 -14.98
N TYR A 88 -5.83 -5.14 -14.73
CA TYR A 88 -4.64 -5.73 -14.14
C TYR A 88 -4.89 -6.22 -12.71
N ARG A 89 -5.68 -5.49 -11.91
CA ARG A 89 -6.16 -5.96 -10.61
C ARG A 89 -6.84 -7.31 -10.75
N ASP A 90 -7.85 -7.42 -11.61
CA ASP A 90 -8.64 -8.65 -11.75
C ASP A 90 -7.79 -9.83 -12.25
N VAL A 91 -6.82 -9.57 -13.14
CA VAL A 91 -5.81 -10.55 -13.55
C VAL A 91 -5.00 -11.06 -12.36
N LEU A 92 -4.48 -10.17 -11.51
CA LEU A 92 -3.70 -10.56 -10.34
C LEU A 92 -4.54 -11.30 -9.29
N ILE A 93 -5.79 -10.85 -9.04
CA ILE A 93 -6.72 -11.52 -8.14
C ILE A 93 -6.92 -12.97 -8.57
N LYS A 94 -7.27 -13.17 -9.85
CA LYS A 94 -7.49 -14.51 -10.41
C LYS A 94 -6.22 -15.35 -10.39
N ARG A 95 -5.09 -14.78 -10.80
CA ARG A 95 -3.79 -15.48 -10.87
C ARG A 95 -3.36 -16.01 -9.51
N PHE A 96 -3.49 -15.20 -8.46
CA PHE A 96 -3.03 -15.54 -7.13
C PHE A 96 -4.09 -16.23 -6.26
N GLY A 97 -5.33 -16.32 -6.74
CA GLY A 97 -6.41 -17.01 -6.02
C GLY A 97 -6.80 -16.32 -4.71
N PHE A 98 -6.75 -14.98 -4.68
CA PHE A 98 -7.19 -14.23 -3.50
C PHE A 98 -8.69 -14.38 -3.30
N SER A 99 -9.09 -14.59 -2.05
CA SER A 99 -10.49 -14.86 -1.68
C SER A 99 -11.20 -13.67 -1.05
N ASP A 100 -10.46 -12.68 -0.52
CA ASP A 100 -11.02 -11.48 0.12
C ASP A 100 -10.33 -10.23 -0.43
N VAL A 101 -10.87 -9.71 -1.54
CA VAL A 101 -10.45 -8.43 -2.11
C VAL A 101 -11.61 -7.45 -2.05
N ARG A 102 -11.42 -6.37 -1.30
CA ARG A 102 -12.46 -5.41 -0.97
C ARG A 102 -12.24 -4.13 -1.76
N ASN A 103 -13.14 -3.86 -2.69
CA ASN A 103 -13.19 -2.59 -3.39
C ASN A 103 -13.91 -1.57 -2.50
N ILE A 104 -13.16 -0.57 -2.04
CA ILE A 104 -13.66 0.47 -1.15
C ILE A 104 -13.80 1.76 -1.93
N GLU A 105 -15.04 2.20 -2.07
CA GLU A 105 -15.39 3.43 -2.78
C GLU A 105 -15.52 4.63 -1.81
N PRO A 106 -15.31 5.86 -2.30
CA PRO A 106 -15.72 7.06 -1.58
C PRO A 106 -17.21 7.04 -1.26
N ASP A 107 -17.57 7.71 -0.16
CA ASP A 107 -18.98 7.91 0.18
C ASP A 107 -19.67 8.81 -0.85
N VAL A 108 -20.85 8.39 -1.32
CA VAL A 108 -21.58 9.04 -2.42
C VAL A 108 -22.05 10.43 -2.01
N GLU A 109 -22.53 10.60 -0.77
CA GLU A 109 -23.01 11.90 -0.29
C GLU A 109 -21.85 12.89 -0.15
N SER A 110 -20.72 12.43 0.39
CA SER A 110 -19.48 13.20 0.47
C SER A 110 -18.99 13.65 -0.92
N LEU A 111 -19.13 12.81 -1.96
CA LEU A 111 -18.81 13.21 -3.32
C LEU A 111 -19.79 14.24 -3.88
N ARG A 112 -21.10 14.07 -3.66
CA ARG A 112 -22.12 15.04 -4.11
C ARG A 112 -21.90 16.42 -3.48
N ALA A 113 -21.50 16.46 -2.21
CA ALA A 113 -21.23 17.72 -1.52
C ALA A 113 -19.86 18.31 -1.88
N GLY A 114 -18.80 17.50 -1.92
CA GLY A 114 -17.41 17.97 -2.01
C GLY A 114 -16.80 17.95 -3.42
N ASP A 115 -17.30 17.14 -4.34
CA ASP A 115 -16.79 16.99 -5.71
C ASP A 115 -17.92 16.70 -6.73
N PRO A 116 -18.99 17.52 -6.80
CA PRO A 116 -20.16 17.25 -7.64
C PRO A 116 -19.83 17.15 -9.13
N SER A 117 -18.83 17.91 -9.63
CA SER A 117 -18.38 17.83 -11.01
C SER A 117 -17.40 16.68 -11.28
N GLY A 118 -16.84 16.06 -10.23
CA GLY A 118 -15.80 15.06 -10.36
C GLY A 118 -14.43 15.62 -10.78
N GLU A 119 -14.24 16.94 -10.73
CA GLU A 119 -13.06 17.67 -11.20
C GLU A 119 -12.23 18.30 -10.07
N LEU A 120 -12.55 18.00 -8.80
CA LEU A 120 -11.80 18.51 -7.65
C LEU A 120 -10.30 18.24 -7.74
N TRP A 121 -9.89 17.13 -8.36
CA TRP A 121 -8.48 16.80 -8.61
C TRP A 121 -7.70 17.88 -9.39
N ARG A 122 -8.37 18.76 -10.15
CA ARG A 122 -7.73 19.87 -10.86
C ARG A 122 -7.49 21.08 -9.98
N ARG A 123 -8.42 21.35 -9.06
CA ARG A 123 -8.45 22.56 -8.23
C ARG A 123 -7.76 22.34 -6.88
N ASP A 124 -8.01 21.18 -6.29
CA ASP A 124 -7.49 20.77 -5.00
C ASP A 124 -7.21 19.24 -4.98
N PRO A 125 -6.02 18.82 -5.45
CA PRO A 125 -5.62 17.42 -5.46
C PRO A 125 -5.56 16.77 -4.08
N ASP A 126 -5.38 17.56 -3.01
CA ASP A 126 -5.31 17.07 -1.63
C ASP A 126 -6.70 16.79 -1.08
N GLN A 127 -7.64 17.72 -1.21
CA GLN A 127 -9.04 17.49 -0.85
C GLN A 127 -9.65 16.36 -1.69
N CYS A 128 -9.32 16.27 -2.98
CA CYS A 128 -9.72 15.13 -3.80
C CYS A 128 -9.18 13.80 -3.25
N CYS A 129 -7.89 13.75 -2.87
CA CYS A 129 -7.33 12.55 -2.23
C CYS A 129 -7.96 12.29 -0.86
N HIS A 130 -8.30 13.33 -0.10
CA HIS A 130 -8.94 13.19 1.20
C HIS A 130 -10.29 12.48 1.06
N LEU A 131 -11.16 12.99 0.20
CA LEU A 131 -12.49 12.42 -0.06
C LEU A 131 -12.42 11.02 -0.69
N ARG A 132 -11.56 10.83 -1.70
CA ARG A 132 -11.51 9.60 -2.51
C ARG A 132 -10.62 8.50 -1.96
N LYS A 133 -9.71 8.82 -1.02
CA LYS A 133 -8.72 7.84 -0.52
C LYS A 133 -8.64 7.84 1.00
N VAL A 134 -8.45 8.99 1.64
CA VAL A 134 -8.17 9.05 3.09
C VAL A 134 -9.39 8.61 3.90
N LEU A 135 -10.55 9.24 3.69
CA LEU A 135 -11.79 8.90 4.38
C LEU A 135 -12.24 7.44 4.15
N PRO A 136 -12.32 6.93 2.91
CA PRO A 136 -12.70 5.53 2.69
C PRO A 136 -11.68 4.55 3.27
N LEU A 137 -10.37 4.82 3.15
CA LEU A 137 -9.35 3.95 3.73
C LEU A 137 -9.48 3.87 5.25
N ARG A 138 -9.73 5.00 5.91
CA ARG A 138 -9.95 5.05 7.36
C ARG A 138 -11.07 4.11 7.80
N ARG A 139 -12.22 4.18 7.12
CA ARG A 139 -13.36 3.31 7.41
C ARG A 139 -13.03 1.84 7.18
N ALA A 140 -12.34 1.53 6.07
CA ALA A 140 -11.97 0.17 5.73
C ALA A 140 -10.94 -0.45 6.69
N LEU A 141 -10.07 0.38 7.28
CA LEU A 141 -9.03 -0.06 8.21
C LEU A 141 -9.50 -0.13 9.67
N ALA A 142 -10.64 0.45 10.03
CA ALA A 142 -11.15 0.44 11.42
C ALA A 142 -11.21 -0.96 12.07
N PRO A 143 -11.52 -2.06 11.36
CA PRO A 143 -11.52 -3.40 11.96
C PRO A 143 -10.13 -4.02 12.17
N PHE A 144 -9.06 -3.41 11.67
CA PHE A 144 -7.71 -3.98 11.65
C PHE A 144 -6.80 -3.28 12.66
N GLN A 145 -5.83 -4.00 13.22
CA GLN A 145 -4.80 -3.41 14.08
C GLN A 145 -3.53 -3.06 13.31
N ALA A 146 -3.37 -3.63 12.11
CA ALA A 146 -2.24 -3.33 11.25
C ALA A 146 -2.64 -3.32 9.77
N TRP A 147 -1.83 -2.64 8.96
CA TRP A 147 -1.91 -2.78 7.51
C TRP A 147 -0.55 -2.77 6.83
N ILE A 148 -0.49 -3.45 5.69
CA ILE A 148 0.72 -3.60 4.88
C ILE A 148 0.64 -2.63 3.69
N THR A 149 1.78 -2.04 3.31
CA THR A 149 1.90 -1.26 2.07
C THR A 149 3.10 -1.68 1.23
N GLY A 150 3.03 -1.37 -0.07
CA GLY A 150 4.13 -1.60 -1.02
C GLY A 150 5.15 -0.47 -1.12
N ARG A 151 5.21 0.47 -0.15
CA ARG A 151 6.17 1.59 -0.16
C ARG A 151 7.62 1.08 -0.06
N LYS A 152 8.54 1.82 -0.67
CA LYS A 152 9.98 1.49 -0.82
C LYS A 152 10.78 2.78 -0.73
N ARG A 153 12.00 2.74 -0.19
CA ARG A 153 12.84 3.94 -0.01
C ARG A 153 13.32 4.54 -1.33
N PHE A 154 13.67 3.72 -2.32
CA PHE A 154 14.16 4.20 -3.62
C PHE A 154 13.14 4.97 -4.45
N HIS A 155 11.85 4.95 -4.05
CA HIS A 155 10.85 5.85 -4.59
C HIS A 155 11.08 7.33 -4.23
N GLY A 156 12.06 7.63 -3.36
CA GLY A 156 12.56 8.98 -3.09
C GLY A 156 11.66 9.84 -2.21
N ALA A 157 12.00 11.14 -2.15
CA ALA A 157 11.33 12.17 -1.35
C ALA A 157 11.12 11.70 0.11
N ASP A 158 9.91 11.88 0.65
CA ASP A 158 9.55 11.51 2.02
C ASP A 158 9.71 10.00 2.33
N ARG A 159 9.89 9.16 1.29
CA ARG A 159 10.08 7.72 1.47
C ARG A 159 11.54 7.35 1.73
N ALA A 160 12.51 8.23 1.50
CA ALA A 160 13.93 7.89 1.62
C ALA A 160 14.32 7.35 3.02
N VAL A 161 13.62 7.79 4.06
CA VAL A 161 13.83 7.38 5.46
C VAL A 161 12.74 6.44 6.00
N LEU A 162 11.98 5.80 5.11
CA LEU A 162 10.82 4.96 5.46
C LEU A 162 11.21 3.80 6.39
N PRO A 163 10.63 3.68 7.60
CA PRO A 163 10.79 2.50 8.45
C PRO A 163 10.07 1.27 7.86
N THR A 164 10.59 0.07 8.14
CA THR A 164 9.89 -1.20 7.87
C THR A 164 8.60 -1.33 8.70
N VAL A 165 8.57 -0.72 9.89
CA VAL A 165 7.41 -0.66 10.79
C VAL A 165 7.18 0.76 11.30
N GLU A 166 5.98 1.29 11.10
CA GLU A 166 5.51 2.62 11.49
C GLU A 166 4.34 2.48 12.49
N TYR A 167 4.25 3.40 13.46
CA TYR A 167 3.09 3.54 14.35
C TYR A 167 2.22 4.70 13.88
N VAL A 168 0.91 4.47 13.78
CA VAL A 168 -0.05 5.41 13.24
C VAL A 168 -1.27 5.43 14.15
N GLY A 169 -1.27 6.34 15.12
CA GLY A 169 -2.19 6.25 16.27
C GLY A 169 -1.97 4.90 16.96
N ASP A 170 -3.06 4.14 17.12
CA ASP A 170 -3.04 2.82 17.76
C ASP A 170 -2.82 1.66 16.77
N GLN A 171 -2.66 1.96 15.48
CA GLN A 171 -2.46 0.98 14.42
C GLN A 171 -0.99 0.89 13.97
N VAL A 172 -0.61 -0.27 13.46
CA VAL A 172 0.72 -0.53 12.91
C VAL A 172 0.70 -0.55 11.40
N LYS A 173 1.61 0.19 10.77
CA LYS A 173 1.80 0.19 9.33
C LYS A 173 3.11 -0.51 8.97
N VAL A 174 3.03 -1.53 8.13
CA VAL A 174 4.15 -2.41 7.76
C VAL A 174 4.55 -2.13 6.31
N ASN A 175 5.84 -1.95 6.07
CA ASN A 175 6.43 -1.71 4.74
C ASN A 175 7.49 -2.79 4.45
N PRO A 176 7.09 -4.02 4.07
CA PRO A 176 8.03 -5.12 3.86
C PRO A 176 9.07 -4.83 2.78
N LEU A 177 8.74 -3.97 1.82
CA LEU A 177 9.64 -3.66 0.70
C LEU A 177 10.41 -2.35 0.92
N ALA A 178 10.47 -1.83 2.16
CA ALA A 178 11.12 -0.55 2.46
C ALA A 178 12.59 -0.52 2.03
N ASN A 179 13.35 -1.58 2.32
CA ASN A 179 14.79 -1.69 2.03
C ASN A 179 15.10 -2.22 0.62
N TRP A 180 14.10 -2.67 -0.13
CA TRP A 180 14.33 -3.32 -1.41
C TRP A 180 14.91 -2.34 -2.43
N THR A 181 15.78 -2.82 -3.32
CA THR A 181 16.31 -2.06 -4.46
C THR A 181 15.47 -2.28 -5.73
N PRO A 182 15.62 -1.44 -6.76
CA PRO A 182 15.03 -1.70 -8.07
C PRO A 182 15.38 -3.08 -8.63
N ASP A 183 16.64 -3.50 -8.54
CA ASP A 183 17.12 -4.80 -9.04
C ASP A 183 16.47 -5.98 -8.33
N GLN A 184 16.19 -5.86 -7.02
CA GLN A 184 15.46 -6.88 -6.26
C GLN A 184 14.01 -6.97 -6.71
N VAL A 185 13.36 -5.84 -7.00
CA VAL A 185 12.00 -5.81 -7.55
C VAL A 185 11.99 -6.46 -8.93
N GLU A 186 12.89 -6.09 -9.83
CA GLU A 186 13.01 -6.69 -11.16
C GLU A 186 13.27 -8.21 -11.09
N THR A 187 14.20 -8.61 -10.21
CA THR A 187 14.52 -10.03 -9.99
C THR A 187 13.30 -10.80 -9.48
N ALA A 188 12.47 -10.20 -8.62
CA ALA A 188 11.22 -10.81 -8.18
C ALA A 188 10.19 -10.95 -9.31
N PHE A 189 10.06 -9.94 -10.17
CA PHE A 189 9.21 -10.03 -11.37
C PHE A 189 9.64 -11.19 -12.27
N ARG A 190 10.94 -11.28 -12.58
CA ARG A 190 11.49 -12.33 -13.43
C ARG A 190 11.34 -13.72 -12.81
N THR A 191 11.76 -13.88 -11.56
CA THR A 191 11.80 -15.19 -10.88
C THR A 191 10.41 -15.78 -10.67
N ALA A 192 9.42 -14.95 -10.31
CA ALA A 192 8.04 -15.40 -10.10
C ALA A 192 7.16 -15.32 -11.38
N GLY A 193 7.76 -14.95 -12.52
CA GLY A 193 7.06 -14.81 -13.80
C GLY A 193 5.86 -13.86 -13.73
N LEU A 194 6.00 -12.75 -13.00
CA LEU A 194 4.92 -11.81 -12.71
C LEU A 194 4.57 -11.01 -13.96
N PRO A 195 3.27 -10.86 -14.30
CA PRO A 195 2.89 -10.00 -15.40
C PRO A 195 3.22 -8.55 -15.05
N ALA A 196 3.82 -7.80 -15.98
CA ALA A 196 4.01 -6.37 -15.81
C ALA A 196 2.66 -5.64 -15.93
N HIS A 197 2.50 -4.51 -15.24
CA HIS A 197 1.35 -3.65 -15.47
C HIS A 197 1.43 -3.10 -16.91
N PRO A 198 0.36 -3.19 -17.73
CA PRO A 198 0.41 -2.82 -19.16
C PRO A 198 0.89 -1.39 -19.42
N LEU A 199 0.44 -0.43 -18.61
CA LEU A 199 0.89 0.98 -18.71
C LEU A 199 2.40 1.21 -18.50
N ILE A 200 3.16 0.25 -17.97
CA ILE A 200 4.63 0.37 -17.90
C ILE A 200 5.23 0.42 -19.29
N ALA A 201 4.77 -0.44 -20.21
CA ALA A 201 5.21 -0.43 -21.60
C ALA A 201 4.81 0.86 -22.34
N GLU A 202 3.82 1.57 -21.81
CA GLU A 202 3.39 2.88 -22.28
C GLU A 202 4.16 4.05 -21.62
N GLY A 203 5.16 3.78 -20.80
CA GLY A 203 5.99 4.83 -20.18
C GLY A 203 5.35 5.46 -18.94
N TYR A 204 4.53 4.72 -18.20
CA TYR A 204 4.04 5.11 -16.87
C TYR A 204 4.79 4.37 -15.75
N PRO A 205 5.95 4.86 -15.27
CA PRO A 205 6.76 4.17 -14.26
C PRO A 205 6.09 4.10 -12.87
N SER A 206 5.20 5.05 -12.56
CA SER A 206 4.37 5.04 -11.37
C SER A 206 2.91 5.31 -11.72
N ILE A 207 2.01 4.47 -11.22
CA ILE A 207 0.60 4.47 -11.63
C ILE A 207 -0.29 4.79 -10.42
N GLY A 208 -1.22 5.72 -10.61
CA GLY A 208 -2.25 6.09 -9.65
C GLY A 208 -3.56 6.38 -10.38
N CYS A 209 -4.30 7.41 -9.95
CA CYS A 209 -5.48 7.87 -10.68
C CYS A 209 -5.05 8.41 -12.06
N ALA A 210 -5.81 8.10 -13.11
CA ALA A 210 -5.55 8.52 -14.49
C ALA A 210 -5.45 10.04 -14.62
N THR A 211 -6.25 10.77 -13.85
CA THR A 211 -6.28 12.23 -13.84
C THR A 211 -5.03 12.89 -13.23
N CYS A 212 -4.24 12.15 -12.46
CA CYS A 212 -3.07 12.67 -11.73
C CYS A 212 -1.77 11.92 -12.04
N THR A 213 -1.75 11.17 -13.13
CA THR A 213 -0.61 10.34 -13.56
C THR A 213 -0.32 10.62 -15.03
N ARG A 214 0.93 10.93 -15.35
CA ARG A 214 1.41 11.16 -16.73
C ARG A 214 2.55 10.20 -17.06
N ARG A 215 2.83 10.08 -18.35
CA ARG A 215 4.05 9.41 -18.83
C ARG A 215 5.27 10.15 -18.30
N ALA A 216 6.34 9.42 -18.01
CA ALA A 216 7.60 9.99 -17.56
C ALA A 216 8.77 9.15 -18.07
N GLY A 217 9.88 9.81 -18.38
CA GLY A 217 11.11 9.15 -18.84
C GLY A 217 12.02 8.62 -17.72
N GLY A 218 11.61 8.78 -16.46
CA GLY A 218 12.37 8.27 -15.32
C GLY A 218 12.44 6.74 -15.32
N GLY A 219 13.56 6.20 -14.83
CA GLY A 219 13.77 4.76 -14.72
C GLY A 219 12.85 4.07 -13.70
N PRO A 220 13.10 2.78 -13.41
CA PRO A 220 12.33 2.00 -12.44
C PRO A 220 12.19 2.72 -11.10
N GLY A 221 10.97 2.77 -10.54
CA GLY A 221 10.68 3.48 -9.30
C GLY A 221 10.50 5.00 -9.42
N SER A 222 10.73 5.60 -10.60
CA SER A 222 10.46 7.03 -10.79
C SER A 222 8.99 7.36 -10.52
N ARG A 223 8.78 8.47 -9.81
CA ARG A 223 7.47 9.03 -9.50
C ARG A 223 7.22 10.36 -10.20
N ASP A 224 8.05 10.75 -11.15
CA ASP A 224 8.02 12.09 -11.77
C ASP A 224 6.72 12.33 -12.55
N GLY A 225 6.07 11.26 -13.01
CA GLY A 225 4.75 11.33 -13.64
C GLY A 225 3.60 11.60 -12.68
N ARG A 226 3.82 11.56 -11.36
CA ARG A 226 2.80 11.75 -10.32
C ARG A 226 2.75 13.22 -9.92
N TRP A 227 1.55 13.82 -10.00
CA TRP A 227 1.34 15.22 -9.61
C TRP A 227 2.31 16.23 -10.26
N ALA A 228 2.73 15.95 -11.50
CA ALA A 228 3.68 16.78 -12.25
C ALA A 228 3.20 18.24 -12.39
N GLY A 229 4.02 19.18 -11.92
CA GLY A 229 3.71 20.61 -11.86
C GLY A 229 3.07 21.07 -10.54
N SER A 230 3.20 20.28 -9.46
CA SER A 230 2.79 20.66 -8.10
C SER A 230 3.86 20.27 -7.07
N ASP A 231 3.82 20.84 -5.87
CA ASP A 231 4.75 20.54 -4.77
C ASP A 231 4.45 19.20 -4.06
N LYS A 232 3.47 18.44 -4.55
CA LYS A 232 2.98 17.22 -3.91
C LYS A 232 3.85 16.01 -4.25
N ASN A 233 4.52 15.48 -3.23
CA ASN A 233 5.43 14.34 -3.38
C ASN A 233 4.87 13.01 -2.84
N GLU A 234 3.84 13.06 -1.96
CA GLU A 234 3.25 11.88 -1.34
C GLU A 234 1.72 11.94 -1.30
N CYS A 235 1.09 10.76 -1.29
CA CYS A 235 -0.35 10.64 -1.17
C CYS A 235 -0.81 10.89 0.28
N GLY A 236 -1.94 11.56 0.46
CA GLY A 236 -2.54 11.84 1.79
C GLY A 236 -2.77 10.61 2.69
N ILE A 237 -2.86 9.40 2.12
CA ILE A 237 -2.95 8.13 2.86
C ILE A 237 -1.64 7.73 3.59
N HIS A 238 -0.56 8.48 3.39
CA HIS A 238 0.76 8.18 3.95
C HIS A 238 1.37 9.34 4.73
N GLN A 239 0.62 10.42 4.96
CA GLN A 239 1.10 11.53 5.79
C GLN A 239 1.34 11.09 7.25
N PRO A 240 2.25 11.77 7.98
CA PRO A 240 2.47 11.53 9.41
C PRO A 240 1.15 11.58 10.20
N GLY A 241 0.89 10.57 11.03
CA GLY A 241 -0.40 10.40 11.73
C GLY A 241 -1.47 9.64 10.94
N GLY A 242 -1.19 9.27 9.69
CA GLY A 242 -2.06 8.47 8.83
C GLY A 242 -3.43 9.09 8.54
N PRO A 243 -4.38 8.32 8.01
CA PRO A 243 -5.78 8.72 8.02
C PRO A 243 -6.25 8.80 9.48
N ARG A 244 -6.14 9.97 10.13
CA ARG A 244 -6.50 10.16 11.55
C ARG A 244 -7.93 9.66 11.82
N MET A 245 -8.11 8.80 12.83
CA MET A 245 -9.41 8.39 13.38
C MET A 245 -10.27 9.59 13.74
#